data_AF-A0A357FWK4-F1
#
_entry.id   AF-A0A357FWK4-F1
#
_cell.length_a   1.000
_cell.length_b   1.000
_cell.length_c   1.000
_cell.angle_alpha   90.00
_cell.angle_beta   90.00
_cell.angle_gamma   90.00
#
_symmetry.space_group_name_H-M   'P 1'
#
loop_
_entity.id
_entity.type
_entity.pdbx_description
1 polymer ?
#
loop_
_entity_poly.entity_id
_entity_poly.type
_entity_poly.pdbx_seq_one_letter_code
_entity_poly.pdbx_strand_id
1 'polypeptide(L)'
;MNNSGQKGSALFIILIAVALFAALGYAVSNMMRGGSTNIGEETAALRADEIIEYGRKMREAVQNIRISNNCTVTQISFENATVAGYTNAGAPGDDTCNVFEQAGGGLTYIVPETRWLDSSFSGNASYGQMLFNGTVCVDTLPDGDYTTCLSDATDNEELTFFVPFVQQDVCLAINEKLGITNPSGDAPEDVDCSWGGKFTGSYADGGAIGNAVNELDGKLTGCYKQDAACLAMPGSYHYYQVLVVR
;
A
#
# COMPACT_ATOMS: atom_id res chain seq x y z
N MET A 1 78.94 35.65 -24.56
CA MET A 1 78.00 35.59 -25.70
C MET A 1 76.92 34.58 -25.37
N ASN A 2 75.67 35.07 -25.40
CA ASN A 2 74.36 34.41 -25.51
C ASN A 2 73.79 33.44 -24.45
N ASN A 3 72.63 33.90 -23.96
CA ASN A 3 71.49 33.26 -23.29
C ASN A 3 70.92 32.03 -24.02
N SER A 4 70.35 31.10 -23.23
CA SER A 4 68.98 30.58 -23.41
C SER A 4 68.54 29.70 -22.24
N GLY A 5 67.95 30.34 -21.21
CA GLY A 5 67.23 29.65 -20.14
C GLY A 5 65.97 28.97 -20.69
N GLN A 6 65.97 27.64 -20.70
CA GLN A 6 64.88 26.79 -21.18
C GLN A 6 63.66 26.92 -20.25
N LYS A 7 62.73 27.80 -20.60
CA LYS A 7 61.38 27.89 -20.00
C LYS A 7 60.46 26.87 -20.68
N GLY A 8 60.53 25.61 -20.25
CA GLY A 8 59.69 24.54 -20.79
C GLY A 8 59.03 23.72 -19.69
N SER A 9 57.71 23.57 -19.77
CA SER A 9 56.89 22.53 -19.11
C SER A 9 56.29 22.79 -17.72
N ALA A 10 56.55 23.91 -17.04
CA ALA A 10 55.82 24.18 -15.79
C ALA A 10 54.30 24.39 -16.02
N LEU A 11 53.95 25.10 -17.11
CA LEU A 11 52.55 25.36 -17.48
C LEU A 11 51.81 24.08 -17.89
N PHE A 12 52.49 23.16 -18.57
CA PHE A 12 51.89 21.90 -19.06
C PHE A 12 51.53 20.95 -17.90
N ILE A 13 52.39 20.90 -16.88
CA ILE A 13 52.14 20.10 -15.67
C ILE A 13 50.90 20.62 -14.91
N ILE A 14 50.74 21.95 -14.80
CA ILE A 14 49.56 22.54 -14.14
C ILE A 14 48.28 22.21 -14.91
N LEU A 15 48.29 22.27 -16.24
CA LEU A 15 47.12 21.95 -17.05
C LEU A 15 46.69 20.48 -16.92
N ILE A 16 47.66 19.56 -16.86
CA ILE A 16 47.37 18.13 -16.61
C ILE A 16 46.79 17.94 -15.21
N ALA A 17 47.35 18.59 -14.19
CA ALA A 17 46.85 18.48 -12.82
C ALA A 17 45.39 18.96 -12.69
N VAL A 18 45.05 20.08 -13.34
CA VAL A 18 43.68 20.62 -13.34
C VAL A 18 42.72 19.71 -14.11
N ALA A 19 43.14 19.16 -15.26
CA ALA A 19 42.32 18.23 -16.03
C ALA A 19 42.04 16.94 -15.25
N LEU A 20 43.04 16.40 -14.54
CA LEU A 20 42.87 15.22 -13.70
C LEU A 20 41.96 15.49 -12.50
N PHE A 21 42.08 16.66 -11.87
CA PHE A 21 41.16 17.06 -10.79
C PHE A 21 39.72 17.19 -11.27
N ALA A 22 39.51 17.78 -12.46
CA ALA A 22 38.19 17.88 -13.06
C ALA A 22 37.60 16.51 -13.43
N ALA A 23 38.41 15.62 -14.01
CA ALA A 23 37.99 14.26 -14.34
C ALA A 23 37.65 13.43 -13.09
N LEU A 24 38.43 13.56 -12.01
CA LEU A 24 38.14 12.90 -10.73
C LEU A 24 36.85 13.46 -10.11
N GLY A 25 36.65 14.77 -10.15
CA GLY A 25 35.41 15.41 -9.71
C GLY A 25 34.18 14.86 -10.45
N TYR A 26 34.27 14.72 -11.78
CA TYR A 26 33.20 14.14 -12.59
C TYR A 26 32.92 12.67 -12.26
N ALA A 27 33.97 11.86 -12.05
CA ALA A 27 33.84 10.46 -11.67
C ALA A 27 33.14 10.29 -10.30
N VAL A 28 33.49 11.12 -9.31
CA VAL A 28 32.86 11.10 -7.97
C VAL A 28 31.41 11.58 -8.03
N SER A 29 31.09 12.63 -8.80
CA SER A 29 29.71 13.08 -8.99
C SER A 29 28.83 12.02 -9.69
N ASN A 30 29.39 11.23 -10.60
CA ASN A 30 28.68 10.09 -11.20
C ASN A 30 28.46 8.94 -10.21
N MET A 31 29.40 8.69 -9.28
CA MET A 31 29.26 7.68 -8.24
C MET A 31 28.15 8.04 -7.21
N MET A 32 28.03 9.33 -6.85
CA MET A 32 26.92 9.80 -5.99
C MET A 32 25.55 9.73 -6.67
N ARG A 33 25.48 9.85 -8.01
CA ARG A 33 24.23 9.66 -8.76
C ARG A 33 23.80 8.18 -8.90
N GLY A 34 24.72 7.22 -8.72
CA GLY A 34 24.43 5.78 -8.73
C GLY A 34 24.19 5.16 -7.35
N GLY A 35 24.34 5.92 -6.26
CA GLY A 35 24.20 5.42 -4.87
C GLY A 35 22.85 5.71 -4.20
N SER A 36 21.89 6.31 -4.92
CA SER A 36 20.59 6.73 -4.38
C SER A 36 19.47 5.68 -4.49
N THR A 37 19.64 4.64 -5.32
CA THR A 37 18.64 3.57 -5.50
C THR A 37 18.56 2.64 -4.28
N ASN A 38 19.70 2.20 -3.74
CA ASN A 38 19.72 1.21 -2.65
C ASN A 38 19.13 1.70 -1.32
N ILE A 39 19.32 2.99 -0.97
CA ILE A 39 18.75 3.55 0.27
C ILE A 39 17.22 3.69 0.16
N GLY A 40 16.73 4.02 -1.04
CA GLY A 40 15.29 4.07 -1.34
C GLY A 40 14.65 2.70 -1.21
N GLU A 41 15.28 1.67 -1.78
CA GLU A 41 14.82 0.28 -1.72
C GLU A 41 14.78 -0.27 -0.29
N GLU A 42 15.84 -0.10 0.50
CA GLU A 42 15.85 -0.52 1.92
C GLU A 42 14.77 0.20 2.74
N THR A 43 14.57 1.49 2.48
CA THR A 43 13.54 2.28 3.16
C THR A 43 12.13 1.86 2.74
N ALA A 44 11.89 1.58 1.47
CA ALA A 44 10.63 1.08 0.94
C ALA A 44 10.31 -0.31 1.53
N ALA A 45 11.31 -1.19 1.63
CA ALA A 45 11.17 -2.48 2.26
C ALA A 45 10.77 -2.37 3.75
N LEU A 46 11.38 -1.46 4.52
CA LEU A 46 10.98 -1.25 5.91
C LEU A 46 9.54 -0.74 6.04
N ARG A 47 9.13 0.20 5.18
CA ARG A 47 7.74 0.70 5.14
C ARG A 47 6.75 -0.39 4.77
N ALA A 48 7.11 -1.24 3.82
CA ALA A 48 6.32 -2.39 3.41
C ALA A 48 6.11 -3.37 4.59
N ASP A 49 7.17 -3.66 5.36
CA ASP A 49 7.08 -4.54 6.53
C ASP A 49 6.10 -3.98 7.58
N GLU A 50 6.11 -2.67 7.83
CA GLU A 50 5.20 -2.03 8.79
C GLU A 50 3.73 -2.13 8.37
N ILE A 51 3.44 -1.89 7.08
CA ILE A 51 2.08 -1.99 6.52
C ILE A 51 1.59 -3.44 6.60
N ILE A 52 2.40 -4.40 6.15
CA ILE A 52 2.07 -5.83 6.17
C ILE A 52 1.84 -6.30 7.62
N GLU A 53 2.72 -5.92 8.54
CA GLU A 53 2.60 -6.31 9.94
C GLU A 53 1.33 -5.74 10.59
N TYR A 54 0.95 -4.51 10.26
CA TYR A 54 -0.30 -3.94 10.74
C TYR A 54 -1.52 -4.62 10.12
N GLY A 55 -1.50 -4.94 8.83
CA GLY A 55 -2.53 -5.74 8.15
C GLY A 55 -2.73 -7.11 8.80
N ARG A 56 -1.62 -7.80 9.14
CA ARG A 56 -1.65 -9.07 9.89
C ARG A 56 -2.29 -8.91 11.25
N LYS A 57 -1.90 -7.91 12.04
CA LYS A 57 -2.50 -7.63 13.37
C LYS A 57 -3.98 -7.33 13.27
N MET A 58 -4.40 -6.57 12.25
CA MET A 58 -5.81 -6.27 12.00
C MET A 58 -6.62 -7.55 11.75
N ARG A 59 -6.12 -8.41 10.85
CA ARG A 59 -6.74 -9.69 10.56
C ARG A 59 -6.82 -10.58 11.80
N GLU A 60 -5.76 -10.65 12.59
CA GLU A 60 -5.73 -11.41 13.85
C GLU A 60 -6.74 -10.87 14.86
N ALA A 61 -6.84 -9.54 15.03
CA ALA A 61 -7.82 -8.92 15.91
C ALA A 61 -9.26 -9.26 15.50
N VAL A 62 -9.58 -9.16 14.21
CA VAL A 62 -10.89 -9.53 13.67
C VAL A 62 -11.18 -11.02 13.85
N GLN A 63 -10.22 -11.90 13.60
CA GLN A 63 -10.39 -13.33 13.83
C GLN A 63 -10.62 -13.66 15.31
N ASN A 64 -9.89 -12.99 16.21
CA ASN A 64 -10.01 -13.20 17.65
C ASN A 64 -11.39 -12.81 18.17
N ILE A 65 -11.94 -11.65 17.80
CA ILE A 65 -13.30 -11.27 18.27
C ILE A 65 -14.38 -12.22 17.72
N ARG A 66 -14.19 -12.76 16.51
CA ARG A 66 -15.12 -13.75 15.95
C ARG A 66 -15.07 -15.08 16.70
N ILE A 67 -13.87 -15.53 17.09
CA ILE A 67 -13.68 -16.83 17.75
C ILE A 67 -13.97 -16.75 19.25
N SER A 68 -13.43 -15.74 19.93
CA SER A 68 -13.48 -15.60 21.39
C SER A 68 -14.77 -14.94 21.87
N ASN A 69 -15.26 -13.92 21.15
CA ASN A 69 -16.45 -13.17 21.54
C ASN A 69 -17.69 -13.57 20.73
N ASN A 70 -17.56 -14.53 19.81
CA ASN A 70 -18.64 -15.04 18.96
C ASN A 70 -19.34 -13.94 18.13
N CYS A 71 -18.60 -12.91 17.76
CA CYS A 71 -19.09 -11.83 16.89
C CYS A 71 -19.41 -12.37 15.50
N THR A 72 -20.63 -12.15 15.01
CA THR A 72 -20.95 -12.42 13.60
C THR A 72 -20.26 -11.38 12.71
N VAL A 73 -20.16 -11.69 11.41
CA VAL A 73 -19.50 -10.80 10.44
C VAL A 73 -20.15 -9.42 10.36
N THR A 74 -21.47 -9.33 10.57
CA THR A 74 -22.23 -8.08 10.59
C THR A 74 -22.16 -7.31 11.90
N GLN A 75 -21.62 -7.91 12.98
CA GLN A 75 -21.44 -7.27 14.29
C GLN A 75 -20.07 -6.62 14.46
N ILE A 76 -19.12 -6.87 13.56
CA ILE A 76 -17.78 -6.31 13.64
C ILE A 76 -17.85 -4.79 13.48
N SER A 77 -17.21 -4.04 14.37
CA SER A 77 -17.14 -2.58 14.28
C SER A 77 -15.70 -2.10 14.16
N PHE A 78 -15.48 -1.16 13.25
CA PHE A 78 -14.24 -0.39 13.10
C PHE A 78 -14.41 1.04 13.62
N GLU A 79 -15.46 1.31 14.39
CA GLU A 79 -15.68 2.59 15.04
C GLU A 79 -14.47 2.96 15.90
N ASN A 80 -14.02 4.20 15.74
CA ASN A 80 -12.88 4.74 16.46
C ASN A 80 -12.96 6.28 16.49
N ALA A 81 -12.17 6.89 17.36
CA ALA A 81 -12.17 8.35 17.55
C ALA A 81 -11.46 9.13 16.43
N THR A 82 -10.69 8.46 15.56
CA THR A 82 -9.85 9.09 14.54
C THR A 82 -10.58 9.28 13.22
N VAL A 83 -11.31 8.26 12.77
CA VAL A 83 -12.05 8.25 11.51
C VAL A 83 -13.52 7.92 11.78
N ALA A 84 -14.39 8.91 11.57
CA ALA A 84 -15.83 8.77 11.74
C ALA A 84 -16.46 7.92 10.62
N GLY A 85 -17.72 7.50 10.80
CA GLY A 85 -18.50 6.83 9.76
C GLY A 85 -18.39 5.30 9.75
N TYR A 86 -17.84 4.71 10.81
CA TYR A 86 -17.77 3.26 11.05
C TYR A 86 -18.73 2.78 12.14
N THR A 87 -19.66 3.63 12.59
CA THR A 87 -20.67 3.23 13.58
C THR A 87 -21.50 2.09 13.03
N ASN A 88 -21.50 0.95 13.73
CA ASN A 88 -22.23 -0.25 13.37
C ASN A 88 -23.30 -0.54 14.44
N ALA A 89 -24.57 -0.33 14.10
CA ALA A 89 -25.69 -0.56 15.02
C ALA A 89 -25.92 -2.04 15.36
N GLY A 90 -25.34 -2.96 14.58
CA GLY A 90 -25.35 -4.40 14.86
C GLY A 90 -24.33 -4.81 15.92
N ALA A 91 -23.30 -4.00 16.18
CA ALA A 91 -22.28 -4.30 17.19
C ALA A 91 -22.90 -4.26 18.61
N PRO A 92 -22.60 -5.23 19.48
CA PRO A 92 -23.03 -5.19 20.88
C PRO A 92 -22.51 -3.94 21.60
N GLY A 93 -23.34 -3.33 22.44
CA GLY A 93 -22.98 -2.12 23.21
C GLY A 93 -22.03 -2.35 24.38
N ASP A 94 -21.45 -3.55 24.50
CA ASP A 94 -20.37 -3.88 25.46
C ASP A 94 -18.97 -3.86 24.80
N ASP A 95 -18.91 -3.39 23.55
CA ASP A 95 -17.69 -3.20 22.75
C ASP A 95 -16.90 -4.48 22.44
N THR A 96 -17.47 -5.66 22.72
CA THR A 96 -16.81 -6.95 22.49
C THR A 96 -16.56 -7.26 21.01
N CYS A 97 -17.28 -6.61 20.09
CA CYS A 97 -17.07 -6.74 18.64
C CYS A 97 -16.40 -5.52 18.01
N ASN A 98 -15.92 -4.58 18.83
CA ASN A 98 -15.21 -3.40 18.36
C ASN A 98 -13.71 -3.72 18.27
N VAL A 99 -13.15 -3.62 17.06
CA VAL A 99 -11.76 -4.04 16.79
C VAL A 99 -10.76 -3.20 17.59
N PHE A 100 -11.09 -1.92 17.82
CA PHE A 100 -10.18 -0.96 18.46
C PHE A 100 -10.40 -0.79 19.96
N GLU A 101 -11.39 -1.48 20.55
CA GLU A 101 -11.67 -1.39 21.97
C GLU A 101 -11.01 -2.54 22.75
N GLN A 102 -10.65 -2.26 24.00
CA GLN A 102 -9.97 -3.24 24.85
C GLN A 102 -10.82 -4.49 25.13
N ALA A 103 -12.15 -4.35 25.16
CA ALA A 103 -13.09 -5.46 25.33
C ALA A 103 -13.25 -6.31 24.07
N GLY A 104 -12.98 -5.74 22.90
CA GLY A 104 -13.01 -6.42 21.61
C GLY A 104 -11.62 -6.82 21.15
N GLY A 105 -11.16 -6.22 20.05
CA GLY A 105 -9.90 -6.61 19.41
C GLY A 105 -8.64 -6.09 20.12
N GLY A 106 -8.76 -5.07 20.98
CA GLY A 106 -7.66 -4.44 21.70
C GLY A 106 -6.59 -3.83 20.79
N LEU A 107 -6.87 -3.68 19.50
CA LEU A 107 -5.92 -3.12 18.54
C LEU A 107 -5.95 -1.59 18.62
N THR A 108 -4.82 -0.94 18.40
CA THR A 108 -4.78 0.52 18.29
C THR A 108 -4.93 0.93 16.83
N TYR A 109 -5.89 1.82 16.54
CA TYR A 109 -5.93 2.49 15.24
C TYR A 109 -4.68 3.34 15.06
N ILE A 110 -3.90 3.07 14.01
CA ILE A 110 -2.79 3.94 13.62
C ILE A 110 -3.19 4.78 12.41
N VAL A 111 -2.79 6.04 12.42
CA VAL A 111 -2.86 6.89 11.22
C VAL A 111 -1.73 6.46 10.29
N PRO A 112 -2.00 6.14 9.00
CA PRO A 112 -0.95 5.86 8.03
C PRO A 112 0.09 6.97 8.02
N GLU A 113 1.36 6.61 8.13
CA GLU A 113 2.41 7.60 8.16
C GLU A 113 2.55 8.29 6.80
N THR A 114 2.81 9.59 6.76
CA THR A 114 2.98 10.33 5.50
C THR A 114 4.10 9.75 4.63
N ARG A 115 5.11 9.12 5.24
CA ARG A 115 6.18 8.40 4.53
C ARG A 115 5.74 7.08 3.89
N TRP A 116 4.53 6.60 4.14
CA TRP A 116 3.96 5.48 3.40
C TRP A 116 3.25 5.96 2.14
N LEU A 117 2.83 7.23 2.12
CA LEU A 117 1.82 7.73 1.19
C LEU A 117 2.39 8.68 0.14
N ASP A 118 1.87 8.62 -1.08
CA ASP A 118 2.15 9.58 -2.13
C ASP A 118 1.39 10.89 -1.87
N SER A 119 2.13 11.90 -1.43
CA SER A 119 1.63 13.25 -1.16
C SER A 119 0.93 13.94 -2.33
N SER A 120 1.12 13.48 -3.58
CA SER A 120 0.39 13.99 -4.75
C SER A 120 -1.13 13.82 -4.60
N PHE A 121 -1.57 12.83 -3.82
CA PHE A 121 -2.98 12.55 -3.52
C PHE A 121 -3.47 13.17 -2.20
N SER A 122 -2.67 14.04 -1.55
CA SER A 122 -3.01 14.64 -0.24
C SER A 122 -4.29 15.49 -0.21
N GLY A 123 -4.78 15.92 -1.38
CA GLY A 123 -6.07 16.60 -1.52
C GLY A 123 -7.28 15.68 -1.40
N ASN A 124 -7.09 14.36 -1.35
CA ASN A 124 -8.19 13.41 -1.28
C ASN A 124 -8.70 13.19 0.15
N ALA A 125 -10.02 13.02 0.30
CA ALA A 125 -10.65 12.81 1.60
C ALA A 125 -10.19 11.54 2.33
N SER A 126 -9.79 10.50 1.59
CA SER A 126 -9.28 9.25 2.15
C SER A 126 -7.77 9.26 2.41
N TYR A 127 -7.06 10.34 2.05
CA TYR A 127 -5.62 10.43 2.28
C TYR A 127 -5.31 10.45 3.78
N GLY A 128 -4.35 9.63 4.22
CA GLY A 128 -4.01 9.49 5.63
C GLY A 128 -5.07 8.76 6.46
N GLN A 129 -5.96 7.99 5.82
CA GLN A 129 -6.95 7.16 6.50
C GLN A 129 -6.82 5.70 6.08
N MET A 130 -6.98 4.81 7.05
CA MET A 130 -7.26 3.40 6.81
C MET A 130 -8.74 3.21 6.47
N LEU A 131 -9.01 2.44 5.42
CA LEU A 131 -10.37 2.15 4.97
C LEU A 131 -10.76 0.70 5.29
N PHE A 132 -11.98 0.51 5.76
CA PHE A 132 -12.56 -0.81 5.99
C PHE A 132 -13.88 -0.89 5.24
N ASN A 133 -14.05 -1.87 4.37
CA ASN A 133 -15.30 -2.02 3.62
C ASN A 133 -15.73 -3.49 3.56
N GLY A 134 -17.00 -3.68 3.20
CA GLY A 134 -17.60 -4.98 2.95
C GLY A 134 -18.21 -5.01 1.54
N THR A 135 -17.54 -4.37 0.58
CA THR A 135 -18.07 -4.19 -0.79
C THR A 135 -17.03 -4.58 -1.84
N VAL A 136 -16.11 -5.46 -1.48
CA VAL A 136 -15.00 -5.86 -2.34
C VAL A 136 -14.91 -7.37 -2.37
N CYS A 137 -14.76 -7.91 -3.58
CA CYS A 137 -14.35 -9.30 -3.76
C CYS A 137 -12.90 -9.39 -4.24
N VAL A 138 -12.20 -10.46 -3.92
CA VAL A 138 -10.92 -10.82 -4.53
C VAL A 138 -11.13 -12.04 -5.40
N ASP A 139 -10.70 -11.95 -6.67
CA ASP A 139 -10.93 -13.00 -7.65
C ASP A 139 -10.35 -14.35 -7.18
N THR A 140 -11.04 -15.45 -7.49
CA THR A 140 -10.68 -16.84 -7.16
C THR A 140 -10.61 -17.21 -5.66
N LEU A 141 -11.10 -16.35 -4.75
CA LEU A 141 -11.43 -16.77 -3.37
C LEU A 141 -12.69 -17.67 -3.33
N PRO A 142 -12.86 -18.51 -2.28
CA PRO A 142 -13.82 -19.61 -2.27
C PRO A 142 -15.29 -19.32 -2.65
N ASP A 143 -15.74 -18.06 -2.69
CA ASP A 143 -17.11 -17.67 -3.10
C ASP A 143 -17.20 -16.89 -4.45
N GLY A 144 -16.14 -16.77 -5.25
CA GLY A 144 -16.18 -15.86 -6.42
C GLY A 144 -15.69 -16.44 -7.74
N ASP A 145 -16.56 -17.16 -8.47
CA ASP A 145 -16.49 -17.22 -9.94
C ASP A 145 -16.92 -15.83 -10.47
N TYR A 146 -15.94 -14.93 -10.61
CA TYR A 146 -15.82 -13.62 -11.30
C TYR A 146 -17.06 -12.85 -11.81
N THR A 147 -18.11 -13.54 -12.25
CA THR A 147 -19.27 -12.96 -12.91
C THR A 147 -20.25 -12.20 -12.02
N THR A 148 -20.15 -12.29 -10.67
CA THR A 148 -21.29 -11.94 -9.81
C THR A 148 -21.07 -10.85 -8.73
N CYS A 149 -19.83 -10.49 -8.36
CA CYS A 149 -19.51 -9.51 -7.28
C CYS A 149 -20.13 -8.09 -7.45
N LEU A 150 -20.45 -7.68 -8.68
CA LEU A 150 -20.91 -6.32 -9.00
C LEU A 150 -22.44 -6.20 -9.12
N SER A 151 -23.17 -7.31 -9.19
CA SER A 151 -24.59 -7.25 -9.60
C SER A 151 -25.44 -8.48 -9.31
N ASP A 152 -25.02 -9.39 -8.43
CA ASP A 152 -25.80 -10.58 -8.11
C ASP A 152 -26.81 -10.39 -6.98
N ALA A 153 -26.79 -9.22 -6.34
CA ALA A 153 -27.61 -8.90 -5.18
C ALA A 153 -27.45 -9.91 -4.04
N THR A 154 -26.27 -10.52 -3.93
CA THR A 154 -25.87 -11.37 -2.84
C THR A 154 -24.79 -10.67 -2.03
N ASP A 155 -24.95 -10.68 -0.72
CA ASP A 155 -23.98 -10.13 0.21
C ASP A 155 -22.79 -11.12 0.33
N ASN A 156 -22.01 -11.38 -0.72
CA ASN A 156 -20.87 -12.32 -0.71
C ASN A 156 -19.50 -11.63 -0.67
N GLU A 157 -19.46 -10.30 -0.55
CA GLU A 157 -18.20 -9.56 -0.53
C GLU A 157 -17.38 -9.83 0.73
N GLU A 158 -16.06 -9.72 0.60
CA GLU A 158 -15.17 -9.84 1.73
C GLU A 158 -15.18 -8.61 2.62
N LEU A 159 -14.84 -8.84 3.90
CA LEU A 159 -14.45 -7.76 4.78
C LEU A 159 -12.98 -7.44 4.52
N THR A 160 -12.69 -6.24 4.04
CA THR A 160 -11.33 -5.84 3.64
C THR A 160 -10.85 -4.60 4.37
N PHE A 161 -9.52 -4.46 4.41
CA PHE A 161 -8.79 -3.32 4.95
C PHE A 161 -7.89 -2.75 3.85
N PHE A 162 -7.89 -1.43 3.67
CA PHE A 162 -7.01 -0.73 2.75
C PHE A 162 -6.14 0.32 3.42
N VAL A 163 -4.93 0.47 2.88
CA VAL A 163 -4.14 1.70 2.99
C VAL A 163 -4.09 2.33 1.59
N PRO A 164 -4.83 3.42 1.35
CA PRO A 164 -4.88 4.07 0.05
C PRO A 164 -3.68 4.98 -0.18
N PHE A 165 -3.35 5.23 -1.44
CA PHE A 165 -2.29 6.16 -1.87
C PHE A 165 -0.91 5.81 -1.35
N VAL A 166 -0.58 4.53 -1.26
CA VAL A 166 0.77 4.07 -0.94
C VAL A 166 1.74 4.58 -2.02
N GLN A 167 2.97 4.91 -1.65
CA GLN A 167 3.99 5.24 -2.66
C GLN A 167 4.26 4.03 -3.55
N GLN A 168 4.56 4.27 -4.83
CA GLN A 168 4.84 3.20 -5.79
C GLN A 168 5.93 2.25 -5.29
N ASP A 169 7.07 2.79 -4.85
CA ASP A 169 8.20 1.99 -4.35
C ASP A 169 7.83 1.09 -3.16
N VAL A 170 7.01 1.61 -2.23
CA VAL A 170 6.47 0.84 -1.11
C VAL A 170 5.50 -0.25 -1.59
N CYS A 171 4.63 0.05 -2.56
CA CYS A 171 3.70 -0.92 -3.14
C CYS A 171 4.43 -2.10 -3.81
N LEU A 172 5.47 -1.79 -4.60
CA LEU A 172 6.31 -2.80 -5.24
C LEU A 172 7.02 -3.68 -4.20
N ALA A 173 7.60 -3.05 -3.16
CA ALA A 173 8.28 -3.75 -2.08
C ALA A 173 7.33 -4.65 -1.26
N ILE A 174 6.06 -4.24 -1.08
CA ILE A 174 5.02 -5.07 -0.48
C ILE A 174 4.81 -6.34 -1.32
N ASN A 175 4.59 -6.19 -2.62
CA ASN A 175 4.35 -7.33 -3.51
C ASN A 175 5.55 -8.29 -3.56
N GLU A 176 6.78 -7.77 -3.62
CA GLU A 176 8.00 -8.57 -3.58
C GLU A 176 8.08 -9.42 -2.30
N LYS A 177 7.76 -8.85 -1.14
CA LYS A 177 7.74 -9.56 0.15
C LYS A 177 6.63 -10.60 0.24
N LEU A 178 5.50 -10.35 -0.43
CA LEU A 178 4.36 -11.25 -0.50
C LEU A 178 4.48 -12.32 -1.59
N GLY A 179 5.53 -12.26 -2.44
CA GLY A 179 5.70 -13.16 -3.57
C GLY A 179 4.67 -12.93 -4.68
N ILE A 180 4.17 -11.70 -4.82
CA ILE A 180 3.29 -11.25 -5.90
C ILE A 180 4.18 -10.63 -6.98
N THR A 181 3.95 -11.02 -8.24
CA THR A 181 4.71 -10.50 -9.37
C THR A 181 4.34 -9.03 -9.62
N ASN A 182 5.34 -8.18 -9.84
CA ASN A 182 5.16 -6.80 -10.34
C ASN A 182 5.36 -6.80 -11.87
N PRO A 183 4.29 -6.96 -12.67
CA PRO A 183 4.41 -7.08 -14.12
C PRO A 183 5.03 -5.82 -14.73
N SER A 184 5.97 -6.00 -15.66
CA SER A 184 6.70 -4.91 -16.32
C SER A 184 7.40 -3.92 -15.37
N GLY A 185 7.69 -4.34 -14.13
CA GLY A 185 8.32 -3.49 -13.12
C GLY A 185 7.37 -2.53 -12.41
N ASP A 186 6.05 -2.71 -12.54
CA ASP A 186 5.03 -1.94 -11.84
C ASP A 186 4.07 -2.88 -11.08
N ALA A 187 3.27 -2.35 -10.16
CA ALA A 187 2.30 -3.15 -9.42
C ALA A 187 1.21 -3.69 -10.38
N PRO A 188 0.58 -4.84 -10.09
CA PRO A 188 -0.57 -5.31 -10.86
C PRO A 188 -1.63 -4.20 -10.94
N GLU A 189 -2.16 -3.97 -12.14
CA GLU A 189 -3.10 -2.90 -12.41
C GLU A 189 -4.54 -3.42 -12.31
N ASP A 190 -5.32 -2.84 -11.41
CA ASP A 190 -6.71 -3.20 -11.16
C ASP A 190 -7.65 -2.17 -11.78
N VAL A 191 -8.68 -2.64 -12.48
CA VAL A 191 -9.57 -1.77 -13.28
C VAL A 191 -10.82 -1.33 -12.53
N ASP A 192 -11.18 -2.00 -11.43
CA ASP A 192 -12.37 -1.69 -10.65
C ASP A 192 -12.04 -0.72 -9.51
N CYS A 193 -13.04 0.07 -9.09
CA CYS A 193 -12.92 0.98 -7.96
C CYS A 193 -13.12 0.23 -6.62
N SER A 194 -12.24 -0.71 -6.31
CA SER A 194 -12.40 -1.72 -5.25
C SER A 194 -12.03 -1.24 -3.85
N TRP A 195 -12.32 0.01 -3.47
CA TRP A 195 -11.91 0.59 -2.18
C TRP A 195 -12.97 1.51 -1.52
N GLY A 196 -14.12 1.68 -2.17
CA GLY A 196 -15.22 2.54 -1.69
C GLY A 196 -15.99 1.96 -0.50
N GLY A 197 -16.80 2.82 0.13
CA GLY A 197 -17.69 2.42 1.23
C GLY A 197 -17.00 2.29 2.59
N LYS A 198 -17.74 2.60 3.67
CA LYS A 198 -17.31 2.30 5.03
C LYS A 198 -18.14 1.14 5.56
N PHE A 199 -17.48 0.14 6.14
CA PHE A 199 -18.18 -0.98 6.74
C PHE A 199 -18.94 -0.52 7.99
N THR A 200 -20.26 -0.68 7.95
CA THR A 200 -21.18 -0.32 9.05
C THR A 200 -22.01 -1.52 9.50
N GLY A 201 -21.51 -2.74 9.24
CA GLY A 201 -22.18 -4.00 9.56
C GLY A 201 -22.96 -4.62 8.40
N SER A 202 -22.87 -4.05 7.20
CA SER A 202 -23.51 -4.56 5.99
C SER A 202 -22.50 -4.82 4.88
N TYR A 203 -22.86 -5.76 4.02
CA TYR A 203 -22.17 -6.06 2.76
C TYR A 203 -23.05 -5.60 1.60
N ALA A 204 -22.43 -5.37 0.44
CA ALA A 204 -23.14 -4.93 -0.75
C ALA A 204 -22.21 -5.03 -1.96
N ASP A 205 -22.81 -5.27 -3.12
CA ASP A 205 -22.13 -5.29 -4.41
C ASP A 205 -21.20 -4.07 -4.58
N GLY A 206 -19.98 -4.34 -5.03
CA GLY A 206 -18.95 -3.33 -5.25
C GLY A 206 -17.83 -3.83 -6.15
N GLY A 207 -16.59 -3.40 -5.93
CA GLY A 207 -15.50 -3.67 -6.88
C GLY A 207 -14.84 -5.04 -6.67
N ALA A 208 -14.23 -5.58 -7.72
CA ALA A 208 -13.39 -6.78 -7.62
C ALA A 208 -11.90 -6.44 -7.69
N ILE A 209 -11.07 -7.14 -6.91
CA ILE A 209 -9.61 -7.09 -7.00
C ILE A 209 -9.11 -8.32 -7.76
N GLY A 210 -8.20 -8.11 -8.70
CA GLY A 210 -7.63 -9.18 -9.54
C GLY A 210 -8.44 -9.45 -10.80
N ASN A 211 -9.48 -8.66 -11.05
CA ASN A 211 -10.42 -8.96 -12.12
C ASN A 211 -9.83 -8.79 -13.55
N ALA A 212 -8.85 -7.91 -13.69
CA ALA A 212 -8.12 -7.69 -14.93
C ALA A 212 -6.70 -8.27 -14.92
N VAL A 213 -6.25 -8.84 -13.79
CA VAL A 213 -4.86 -9.26 -13.56
C VAL A 213 -4.76 -10.50 -12.69
N ASN A 214 -4.13 -11.54 -13.20
CA ASN A 214 -4.03 -12.84 -12.52
C ASN A 214 -3.04 -12.83 -11.33
N GLU A 215 -2.21 -11.79 -11.19
CA GLU A 215 -1.22 -11.70 -10.11
C GLU A 215 -1.85 -11.59 -8.71
N LEU A 216 -3.08 -11.10 -8.63
CA LEU A 216 -3.84 -10.90 -7.40
C LEU A 216 -4.86 -12.01 -7.11
N ASP A 217 -5.01 -12.97 -8.03
CA ASP A 217 -5.91 -14.12 -7.88
C ASP A 217 -5.65 -14.88 -6.58
N GLY A 218 -6.68 -14.95 -5.75
CA GLY A 218 -6.71 -15.70 -4.50
C GLY A 218 -5.78 -15.11 -3.43
N LYS A 219 -5.25 -13.91 -3.65
CA LYS A 219 -4.34 -13.25 -2.72
C LYS A 219 -5.16 -12.52 -1.67
N LEU A 220 -5.09 -13.01 -0.43
CA LEU A 220 -5.72 -12.36 0.73
C LEU A 220 -5.08 -11.02 1.10
N THR A 221 -3.97 -10.65 0.49
CA THR A 221 -3.29 -9.36 0.68
C THR A 221 -2.37 -9.10 -0.49
N GLY A 222 -2.20 -7.84 -0.82
CA GLY A 222 -1.35 -7.40 -1.91
C GLY A 222 -1.37 -5.89 -2.03
N CYS A 223 -0.66 -5.38 -3.03
CA CYS A 223 -0.73 -3.99 -3.43
C CYS A 223 -0.95 -3.89 -4.93
N TYR A 224 -1.81 -2.99 -5.36
CA TYR A 224 -2.17 -2.81 -6.76
C TYR A 224 -2.14 -1.34 -7.14
N LYS A 225 -2.03 -1.10 -8.44
CA LYS A 225 -2.17 0.20 -9.06
C LYS A 225 -3.59 0.35 -9.59
N GLN A 226 -4.21 1.49 -9.32
CA GLN A 226 -5.53 1.80 -9.84
C GLN A 226 -5.43 2.25 -11.31
N ASP A 227 -6.13 1.55 -12.21
CA ASP A 227 -6.24 1.95 -13.61
C ASP A 227 -7.00 3.29 -13.78
N ALA A 228 -6.81 3.91 -14.94
CA ALA A 228 -7.52 5.12 -15.33
C ALA A 228 -9.05 4.97 -15.44
N ALA A 229 -9.58 3.76 -15.62
CA ALA A 229 -11.02 3.49 -15.63
C ALA A 229 -11.69 3.89 -14.30
N CYS A 230 -10.98 3.76 -13.18
CA CYS A 230 -11.43 4.32 -11.91
C CYS A 230 -11.09 5.82 -11.83
N LEU A 231 -11.95 6.64 -12.42
CA LEU A 231 -11.80 8.09 -12.55
C LEU A 231 -11.61 8.85 -11.23
N ALA A 232 -11.86 8.21 -10.08
CA ALA A 232 -11.65 8.82 -8.78
C ALA A 232 -10.16 9.12 -8.54
N MET A 233 -9.25 8.22 -8.94
CA MET A 233 -7.83 8.24 -8.54
C MET A 233 -6.93 7.49 -9.55
N PRO A 234 -6.86 7.95 -10.81
CA PRO A 234 -6.07 7.24 -11.81
C PRO A 234 -4.58 7.20 -11.42
N GLY A 235 -4.00 6.00 -11.43
CA GLY A 235 -2.57 5.78 -11.19
C GLY A 235 -2.12 5.82 -9.73
N SER A 236 -3.02 5.84 -8.75
CA SER A 236 -2.66 5.66 -7.34
C SER A 236 -2.41 4.19 -6.99
N TYR A 237 -1.66 3.94 -5.91
CA TYR A 237 -1.37 2.59 -5.42
C TYR A 237 -2.07 2.35 -4.10
N HIS A 238 -2.57 1.13 -3.90
CA HIS A 238 -3.38 0.77 -2.76
C HIS A 238 -2.95 -0.60 -2.23
N TYR A 239 -2.66 -0.65 -0.93
CA TYR A 239 -2.51 -1.91 -0.22
C TYR A 239 -3.87 -2.41 0.24
N TYR A 240 -4.11 -3.71 0.14
CA TYR A 240 -5.29 -4.36 0.68
C TYR A 240 -4.96 -5.59 1.52
N GLN A 241 -5.86 -5.91 2.44
CA GLN A 241 -5.86 -7.11 3.28
C GLN A 241 -7.29 -7.57 3.48
N VAL A 242 -7.58 -8.81 3.10
CA VAL A 242 -8.82 -9.51 3.44
C VAL A 242 -8.78 -9.89 4.92
N LEU A 243 -9.77 -9.42 5.67
CA LEU A 243 -9.96 -9.68 7.10
C LEU A 243 -10.89 -10.89 7.31
N VAL A 244 -11.93 -11.00 6.49
CA VAL A 244 -12.86 -12.13 6.46
C VAL A 244 -13.14 -12.48 5.00
N VAL A 245 -12.79 -13.71 4.63
CA VAL A 245 -13.29 -14.35 3.39
C VAL A 245 -14.73 -14.73 3.65
N ARG A 246 -15.61 -14.42 2.71
CA ARG A 246 -17.02 -14.77 2.79
C ARG A 246 -17.37 -15.87 1.81
#